data_AF-A0A8J3I6Z5-F1
#
_entry.id   AF-A0A8J3I6Z5-F1
#
_cell.length_a   1.000
_cell.length_b   1.000
_cell.length_c   1.000
_cell.angle_alpha   90.00
_cell.angle_beta   90.00
_cell.angle_gamma   90.00
#
_symmetry.space_group_name_H-M   'P 1'
#
loop_
_entity.id
_entity.type
_entity.pdbx_description
1 polymer ?
#
loop_
_entity_poly.entity_id
_entity_poly.type
_entity_poly.pdbx_seq_one_letter_code
_entity_poly.pdbx_strand_id
1 'polypeptide(L)'
;MFDEKQTLSDERKSEYVAAQEAAKILGVKPAKLYYYAEREVIRREPGRGHKKFRYNVADLLALKSKLRARRRQDTPELRWMTPRDLPGVLKLDLEVFDHALVGDYSTYAPWLTKNPYIAMAAFSGERCLAYISMLPLPEPTILDVLSGTRDELSIRDEEILTYEEPGEYTLLANSVVINPERPELLYALLGRVMEHWTDQYPERQVARIFAQAASESGDILIQKLFMAPLYRTVENTMLPIHNAYVLDLRRAGATRVIRSFQEAIKRKGAGLQVAPSVVSGLPSFTAPGVEVASSRVAPRQKTEPASPPNLPEGSKPVFVYAREVGIARRRLVDYMERYHLEHIAIPNPKREGESERYLTPEQQEHVRAWLVENGKLTSSDL
;
A
#
# COMPACT_ATOMS: atom_id res chain seq x y z
N MET A 1 3.28 -32.03 -25.29
CA MET A 1 4.04 -30.79 -25.55
C MET A 1 5.51 -31.19 -25.54
N PHE A 2 6.16 -31.23 -26.71
CA PHE A 2 7.50 -31.80 -26.88
C PHE A 2 8.54 -30.99 -26.09
N ASP A 3 9.17 -31.60 -25.09
CA ASP A 3 10.33 -31.04 -24.40
C ASP A 3 11.56 -31.30 -25.30
N GLU A 4 11.66 -30.48 -26.34
CA GLU A 4 12.75 -30.51 -27.31
C GLU A 4 14.02 -30.00 -26.61
N LYS A 5 14.71 -30.90 -25.89
CA LYS A 5 16.12 -30.71 -25.55
C LYS A 5 16.95 -30.78 -26.84
N GLN A 6 16.81 -29.75 -27.68
CA GLN A 6 17.77 -29.51 -28.76
C GLN A 6 19.13 -29.28 -28.10
N THR A 7 19.96 -30.32 -28.11
CA THR A 7 21.40 -30.21 -27.94
C THR A 7 21.91 -29.32 -29.06
N LEU A 8 21.95 -28.01 -28.79
CA LEU A 8 22.63 -27.05 -29.65
C LEU A 8 24.06 -27.55 -29.86
N SER A 9 24.47 -27.66 -31.12
CA SER A 9 25.84 -28.03 -31.48
C SER A 9 26.82 -27.09 -30.76
N ASP A 10 27.96 -27.63 -30.33
CA ASP A 10 28.97 -26.86 -29.60
C ASP A 10 29.47 -25.64 -30.40
N GLU A 11 29.37 -25.70 -31.73
CA GLU A 11 29.62 -24.58 -32.64
C GLU A 11 28.74 -23.36 -32.32
N ARG A 12 27.43 -23.55 -32.09
CA ARG A 12 26.50 -22.43 -31.81
C ARG A 12 26.72 -21.79 -30.45
N LYS A 13 27.37 -22.46 -29.50
CA LYS A 13 27.67 -21.88 -28.18
C LYS A 13 28.73 -20.78 -28.25
N SER A 14 29.63 -20.87 -29.23
CA SER A 14 30.67 -19.86 -29.49
C SER A 14 30.17 -18.67 -30.32
N GLU A 15 28.99 -18.79 -30.92
CA GLU A 15 28.40 -17.78 -31.80
C GLU A 15 28.04 -16.50 -31.05
N TYR A 16 28.21 -15.35 -31.71
CA TYR A 16 27.74 -14.05 -31.24
C TYR A 16 26.56 -13.58 -32.09
N VAL A 17 25.44 -13.22 -31.47
CA VAL A 17 24.22 -12.79 -32.17
C VAL A 17 23.93 -11.31 -31.95
N ALA A 18 23.21 -10.69 -32.89
CA ALA A 18 22.84 -9.28 -32.79
C ALA A 18 21.87 -9.01 -31.61
N ALA A 19 21.83 -7.76 -31.12
CA ALA A 19 21.00 -7.38 -29.97
C ALA A 19 19.53 -7.79 -30.08
N GLN A 20 18.92 -7.67 -31.27
CA GLN A 20 17.51 -8.04 -31.47
C GLN A 20 17.28 -9.55 -31.28
N GLU A 21 18.19 -10.37 -31.80
CA GLU A 21 18.14 -11.82 -31.65
C GLU A 21 18.45 -12.24 -30.21
N ALA A 22 19.46 -11.64 -29.59
CA ALA A 22 19.76 -11.86 -28.17
C ALA A 22 18.57 -11.54 -27.26
N ALA A 23 17.87 -10.43 -27.52
CA ALA A 23 16.68 -10.01 -26.79
C ALA A 23 15.54 -11.02 -26.96
N LYS A 24 15.35 -11.53 -28.18
CA LYS A 24 14.38 -12.60 -28.50
C LYS A 24 14.73 -13.91 -27.80
N ILE A 25 16.01 -14.31 -27.75
CA ILE A 25 16.47 -15.50 -27.04
C ILE A 25 16.12 -15.41 -25.55
N LEU A 26 16.42 -14.28 -24.90
CA LEU A 26 16.15 -14.07 -23.48
C LEU A 26 14.67 -13.79 -23.16
N GLY A 27 13.89 -13.30 -24.12
CA GLY A 27 12.52 -12.81 -23.88
C GLY A 27 12.49 -11.49 -23.11
N VAL A 28 13.42 -10.58 -23.39
CA VAL A 28 13.53 -9.26 -22.76
C VAL A 28 13.57 -8.14 -23.80
N LYS A 29 13.39 -6.88 -23.39
CA LYS A 29 13.59 -5.73 -24.28
C LYS A 29 15.10 -5.54 -24.58
N PRO A 30 15.50 -5.12 -25.80
CA PRO A 30 16.92 -4.89 -26.14
C PRO A 30 17.66 -3.96 -25.18
N ALA A 31 16.99 -2.95 -24.62
CA ALA A 31 17.57 -2.04 -23.63
C ALA A 31 18.12 -2.76 -22.38
N LYS A 32 17.49 -3.87 -21.95
CA LYS A 32 17.98 -4.65 -20.79
C LYS A 32 19.26 -5.44 -21.07
N LEU A 33 19.62 -5.68 -22.34
CA LEU A 33 20.85 -6.39 -22.69
C LEU A 33 22.10 -5.61 -22.30
N TYR A 34 22.06 -4.29 -22.42
CA TYR A 34 23.17 -3.41 -22.01
C TYR A 34 23.48 -3.59 -20.53
N TYR A 35 22.45 -3.59 -19.69
CA TYR A 35 22.58 -3.82 -18.26
C TYR A 35 23.21 -5.18 -17.92
N TYR A 36 22.80 -6.26 -18.60
CA TYR A 36 23.40 -7.58 -18.37
C TYR A 36 24.86 -7.64 -18.83
N ALA A 37 25.21 -6.95 -19.92
CA ALA A 37 26.57 -6.92 -20.43
C ALA A 37 27.50 -6.03 -19.60
N GLU A 38 27.02 -4.90 -19.07
CA GLU A 38 27.79 -4.05 -18.15
C GLU A 38 28.10 -4.75 -16.84
N ARG A 39 27.18 -5.60 -16.36
CA ARG A 39 27.39 -6.44 -15.17
C ARG A 39 28.14 -7.75 -15.47
N GLU A 40 28.70 -7.88 -16.67
CA GLU A 40 29.47 -9.06 -17.11
C GLU A 40 28.70 -10.39 -17.02
N VAL A 41 27.37 -10.33 -17.00
CA VAL A 41 26.51 -11.53 -16.97
C VAL A 41 26.45 -12.19 -18.35
N ILE A 42 26.60 -11.40 -19.42
CA ILE A 42 26.69 -11.86 -20.81
C ILE A 42 27.87 -11.18 -21.50
N ARG A 43 28.69 -11.94 -22.23
CA ARG A 43 29.84 -11.39 -22.95
C ARG A 43 29.43 -10.69 -24.25
N ARG A 44 30.14 -9.61 -24.54
CA ARG A 44 30.08 -8.87 -25.82
C ARG A 44 31.22 -9.32 -26.73
N GLU A 45 30.98 -9.30 -28.03
CA GLU A 45 32.04 -9.55 -29.01
C GLU A 45 33.14 -8.48 -28.88
N PRO A 46 34.41 -8.87 -28.68
CA PRO A 46 35.51 -7.92 -28.50
C PRO A 46 35.81 -7.15 -29.79
N GLY A 47 36.34 -5.94 -29.65
CA GLY A 47 36.85 -5.15 -30.78
C GLY A 47 35.80 -4.44 -31.65
N ARG A 48 34.51 -4.53 -31.32
CA ARG A 48 33.46 -3.75 -32.00
C ARG A 48 33.10 -2.47 -31.26
N GLY A 49 32.93 -1.38 -32.01
CA GLY A 49 32.46 -0.10 -31.48
C GLY A 49 31.04 -0.15 -30.92
N HIS A 50 30.72 0.81 -30.04
CA HIS A 50 29.52 0.86 -29.18
C HIS A 50 28.15 0.74 -29.88
N LYS A 51 28.08 0.88 -31.22
CA LYS A 51 26.81 0.92 -31.96
C LYS A 51 26.33 -0.45 -32.48
N LYS A 52 27.16 -1.50 -32.46
CA LYS A 52 26.84 -2.82 -33.04
C LYS A 52 27.27 -3.99 -32.16
N PHE A 53 26.86 -3.97 -30.89
CA PHE A 53 27.14 -5.09 -29.98
C PHE A 53 26.49 -6.39 -30.46
N ARG A 54 27.30 -7.46 -30.45
CA ARG A 54 26.83 -8.84 -30.55
C ARG A 54 27.11 -9.55 -29.24
N TYR A 55 26.26 -10.50 -28.87
CA TYR A 55 26.25 -11.14 -27.56
C TYR A 55 26.46 -12.65 -27.71
N ASN A 56 27.27 -13.23 -26.82
CA ASN A 56 27.56 -14.65 -26.87
C ASN A 56 26.32 -15.51 -26.57
N VAL A 57 26.02 -16.49 -27.43
CA VAL A 57 24.84 -17.34 -27.32
C VAL A 57 24.85 -18.24 -26.08
N ALA A 58 26.00 -18.78 -25.69
CA ALA A 58 26.08 -19.63 -24.50
C ALA A 58 25.69 -18.88 -23.22
N ASP A 59 26.20 -17.65 -23.05
CA ASP A 59 25.87 -16.82 -21.89
C ASP A 59 24.38 -16.45 -21.89
N LEU A 60 23.80 -16.14 -23.05
CA LEU A 60 22.36 -15.87 -23.19
C LEU A 60 21.52 -17.08 -22.75
N LEU A 61 21.91 -18.29 -23.15
CA LEU A 61 21.19 -19.51 -22.78
C LEU A 61 21.34 -19.84 -21.30
N ALA A 62 22.54 -19.65 -20.72
CA ALA A 62 22.79 -19.81 -19.30
C ALA A 62 22.00 -18.79 -18.46
N LEU A 63 21.93 -17.54 -18.92
CA LEU A 63 21.09 -16.53 -18.28
C LEU A 63 19.60 -16.88 -18.42
N LYS A 64 19.16 -17.32 -19.60
CA LYS A 64 17.77 -17.76 -19.82
C LYS A 64 17.39 -18.92 -18.90
N SER A 65 18.27 -19.90 -18.72
CA SER A 65 18.01 -21.03 -17.82
C SER A 65 17.97 -20.57 -16.35
N LYS A 66 18.88 -19.69 -15.91
CA LYS A 66 18.83 -19.06 -14.59
C LYS A 66 17.53 -18.27 -14.37
N LEU A 67 17.12 -17.46 -15.34
CA LEU A 67 15.86 -16.70 -15.30
C LEU A 67 14.64 -17.62 -15.28
N ARG A 68 14.66 -18.72 -16.05
CA ARG A 68 13.58 -19.72 -16.04
C ARG A 68 13.53 -20.54 -14.77
N ALA A 69 14.67 -20.95 -14.22
CA ALA A 69 14.76 -21.66 -12.94
C ALA A 69 14.21 -20.77 -11.83
N ARG A 70 14.62 -19.49 -11.78
CA ARG A 70 14.05 -18.49 -10.88
C ARG A 70 12.54 -18.31 -11.07
N ARG A 71 12.04 -18.28 -12.32
CA ARG A 71 10.59 -18.19 -12.58
C ARG A 71 9.80 -19.44 -12.19
N ARG A 72 10.35 -20.64 -12.44
CA ARG A 72 9.69 -21.92 -12.18
C ARG A 72 9.68 -22.30 -10.70
N GLN A 73 10.70 -21.90 -9.94
CA GLN A 73 10.73 -22.15 -8.50
C GLN A 73 9.85 -21.19 -7.69
N ASP A 74 9.31 -20.14 -8.31
CA ASP A 74 8.92 -18.96 -7.54
C ASP A 74 7.68 -18.25 -8.13
N THR A 75 6.73 -19.04 -8.67
CA THR A 75 5.39 -18.51 -8.98
C THR A 75 4.68 -18.29 -7.65
N PRO A 76 4.46 -17.04 -7.23
CA PRO A 76 3.95 -16.79 -5.89
C PRO A 76 2.50 -17.26 -5.78
N GLU A 77 2.15 -17.82 -4.64
CA GLU A 77 0.78 -18.12 -4.29
C GLU A 77 0.06 -16.81 -3.94
N LEU A 78 -1.03 -16.51 -4.67
CA LEU A 78 -1.91 -15.38 -4.35
C LEU A 78 -3.04 -15.87 -3.47
N ARG A 79 -3.10 -15.40 -2.22
CA ARG A 79 -4.16 -15.78 -1.28
C ARG A 79 -4.51 -14.67 -0.31
N TRP A 80 -5.72 -14.76 0.23
CA TRP A 80 -6.14 -13.94 1.37
C TRP A 80 -5.26 -14.26 2.58
N MET A 81 -4.87 -13.22 3.29
CA MET A 81 -4.04 -13.31 4.47
C MET A 81 -4.82 -13.86 5.66
N THR A 82 -4.11 -14.61 6.49
CA THR A 82 -4.55 -15.06 7.81
C THR A 82 -3.61 -14.48 8.87
N PRO A 83 -3.99 -14.49 10.16
CA PRO A 83 -3.09 -14.04 11.23
C PRO A 83 -1.72 -14.74 11.24
N ARG A 84 -1.65 -16.00 10.76
CA ARG A 84 -0.39 -16.76 10.67
C ARG A 84 0.61 -16.18 9.67
N ASP A 85 0.13 -15.38 8.73
CA ASP A 85 0.96 -14.78 7.68
C ASP A 85 1.62 -13.47 8.10
N LEU A 86 1.16 -12.88 9.22
CA LEU A 86 1.65 -11.59 9.70
C LEU A 86 3.17 -11.52 9.91
N PRO A 87 3.87 -12.54 10.44
CA PRO A 87 5.32 -12.47 10.55
C PRO A 87 6.02 -12.23 9.19
N GLY A 88 5.55 -12.89 8.13
CA GLY A 88 6.08 -12.72 6.78
C GLY A 88 5.76 -11.34 6.19
N VAL A 89 4.58 -10.81 6.50
CA VAL A 89 4.12 -9.49 6.06
C VAL A 89 4.86 -8.37 6.77
N LEU A 90 4.97 -8.42 8.10
CA LEU A 90 5.72 -7.45 8.89
C LEU A 90 7.20 -7.42 8.48
N LYS A 91 7.78 -8.58 8.14
CA LYS A 91 9.13 -8.61 7.57
C LYS A 91 9.22 -7.83 6.25
N LEU A 92 8.26 -8.00 5.34
CA LEU A 92 8.21 -7.24 4.10
C LEU A 92 8.00 -5.74 4.37
N ASP A 93 7.16 -5.38 5.33
CA ASP A 93 6.95 -3.98 5.72
C ASP A 93 8.25 -3.35 6.21
N LEU A 94 9.03 -4.04 7.05
CA LEU A 94 10.34 -3.56 7.50
C LEU A 94 11.39 -3.50 6.37
N GLU A 95 11.21 -4.26 5.29
CA GLU A 95 12.07 -4.19 4.09
C GLU A 95 11.73 -2.97 3.20
N VAL A 96 10.47 -2.51 3.21
CA VAL A 96 9.96 -1.50 2.27
C VAL A 96 9.70 -0.14 2.92
N PHE A 97 9.22 -0.12 4.15
CA PHE A 97 8.92 1.06 4.93
C PHE A 97 9.99 1.36 5.98
N ASP A 98 9.98 2.60 6.46
CA ASP A 98 10.67 2.95 7.69
C ASP A 98 9.96 2.28 8.88
N HIS A 99 10.73 1.80 9.86
CA HIS A 99 10.26 1.17 11.10
C HIS A 99 9.13 1.95 11.78
N ALA A 100 9.14 3.29 11.71
CA ALA A 100 8.12 4.14 12.33
C ALA A 100 6.71 4.00 11.72
N LEU A 101 6.57 3.41 10.53
CA LEU A 101 5.29 3.24 9.82
C LEU A 101 4.75 1.81 9.93
N VAL A 102 5.46 0.90 10.57
CA VAL A 102 5.08 -0.51 10.65
C VAL A 102 4.28 -0.73 11.93
N GLY A 103 3.01 -1.14 11.78
CA GLY A 103 2.19 -1.56 12.92
C GLY A 103 2.66 -2.87 13.55
N ASP A 104 2.13 -3.20 14.72
CA ASP A 104 2.49 -4.44 15.41
C ASP A 104 1.51 -5.58 15.16
N TYR A 105 1.93 -6.79 15.52
CA TYR A 105 1.11 -8.00 15.40
C TYR A 105 -0.21 -7.88 16.18
N SER A 106 -0.19 -7.25 17.37
CA SER A 106 -1.38 -7.05 18.21
C SER A 106 -2.43 -6.16 17.57
N THR A 107 -2.03 -5.28 16.66
CA THR A 107 -2.93 -4.41 15.89
C THR A 107 -3.56 -5.17 14.73
N TYR A 108 -2.75 -5.85 13.91
CA TYR A 108 -3.24 -6.47 12.68
C TYR A 108 -3.92 -7.82 12.87
N ALA A 109 -3.53 -8.62 13.87
CA ALA A 109 -4.10 -9.95 14.07
C ALA A 109 -5.62 -9.92 14.39
N PRO A 110 -6.12 -9.02 15.26
CA PRO A 110 -7.55 -8.85 15.46
C PRO A 110 -8.29 -8.44 14.19
N TRP A 111 -7.73 -7.53 13.39
CA TRP A 111 -8.34 -7.07 12.14
C TRP A 111 -8.55 -8.23 11.16
N LEU A 112 -7.50 -9.03 10.92
CA LEU A 112 -7.55 -10.21 10.03
C LEU A 112 -8.45 -11.32 10.57
N THR A 113 -8.53 -11.47 11.89
CA THR A 113 -9.40 -12.48 12.52
C THR A 113 -10.87 -12.10 12.33
N LYS A 114 -11.20 -10.80 12.47
CA LYS A 114 -12.55 -10.30 12.29
C LYS A 114 -12.99 -10.35 10.82
N ASN A 115 -12.09 -10.03 9.89
CA ASN A 115 -12.43 -9.96 8.48
C ASN A 115 -11.32 -10.59 7.60
N PRO A 116 -11.51 -11.84 7.12
CA PRO A 116 -10.47 -12.57 6.39
C PRO A 116 -10.23 -12.05 4.96
N TYR A 117 -11.04 -11.11 4.47
CA TYR A 117 -10.95 -10.58 3.10
C TYR A 117 -10.43 -9.14 3.04
N ILE A 118 -9.80 -8.63 4.11
CA ILE A 118 -9.22 -7.28 4.12
C ILE A 118 -7.85 -7.22 3.45
N ALA A 119 -7.10 -8.32 3.37
CA ALA A 119 -5.75 -8.30 2.80
C ALA A 119 -5.45 -9.51 1.91
N MET A 120 -5.02 -9.23 0.68
CA MET A 120 -4.58 -10.21 -0.32
C MET A 120 -3.08 -10.10 -0.49
N ALA A 121 -2.37 -11.23 -0.46
CA ALA A 121 -0.91 -11.25 -0.55
C ALA A 121 -0.39 -12.32 -1.52
N ALA A 122 0.86 -12.10 -1.94
CA ALA A 122 1.63 -12.98 -2.80
C ALA A 122 2.77 -13.60 -2.00
N PHE A 123 2.79 -14.93 -1.87
CA PHE A 123 3.77 -15.66 -1.06
C PHE A 123 4.67 -16.56 -1.89
N SER A 124 5.95 -16.65 -1.50
CA SER A 124 6.84 -17.76 -1.88
C SER A 124 7.23 -18.51 -0.61
N GLY A 125 6.57 -19.66 -0.37
CA GLY A 125 6.60 -20.31 0.94
C GLY A 125 6.01 -19.41 2.02
N GLU A 126 6.76 -19.19 3.11
CA GLU A 126 6.37 -18.29 4.20
C GLU A 126 6.74 -16.81 3.93
N ARG A 127 7.50 -16.55 2.86
CA ARG A 127 7.93 -15.18 2.53
C ARG A 127 6.82 -14.43 1.81
N CYS A 128 6.32 -13.35 2.41
CA CYS A 128 5.48 -12.40 1.70
C CYS A 128 6.33 -11.58 0.72
N LEU A 129 5.89 -11.51 -0.54
CA LEU A 129 6.56 -10.76 -1.60
C LEU A 129 5.80 -9.48 -1.98
N ALA A 130 4.49 -9.45 -1.74
CA ALA A 130 3.65 -8.29 -2.01
C ALA A 130 2.29 -8.47 -1.33
N TYR A 131 1.62 -7.39 -0.94
CA TYR A 131 0.23 -7.43 -0.50
C TYR A 131 -0.51 -6.11 -0.73
N ILE A 132 -1.85 -6.21 -0.75
CA ILE A 132 -2.79 -5.10 -0.75
C ILE A 132 -3.74 -5.32 0.42
N SER A 133 -3.85 -4.33 1.30
CA SER A 133 -4.78 -4.33 2.43
C SER A 133 -5.78 -3.17 2.30
N MET A 134 -7.05 -3.47 2.50
CA MET A 134 -8.18 -2.56 2.38
C MET A 134 -9.16 -2.78 3.53
N LEU A 135 -9.31 -1.78 4.40
CA LEU A 135 -10.17 -1.85 5.57
C LEU A 135 -11.54 -1.26 5.24
N PRO A 136 -12.64 -2.00 5.37
CA PRO A 136 -13.97 -1.43 5.29
C PRO A 136 -14.27 -0.63 6.56
N LEU A 137 -14.47 0.67 6.41
CA LEU A 137 -14.63 1.61 7.52
C LEU A 137 -15.76 2.61 7.20
N PRO A 138 -16.43 3.17 8.23
CA PRO A 138 -17.23 4.36 8.06
C PRO A 138 -16.38 5.48 7.44
N GLU A 139 -16.91 6.16 6.42
CA GLU A 139 -16.19 7.23 5.73
C GLU A 139 -15.66 8.33 6.67
N PRO A 140 -16.38 8.79 7.71
CA PRO A 140 -15.83 9.76 8.65
C PRO A 140 -14.52 9.30 9.31
N THR A 141 -14.43 8.01 9.70
CA THR A 141 -13.22 7.43 10.29
C THR A 141 -12.06 7.45 9.31
N ILE A 142 -12.31 7.15 8.03
CA ILE A 142 -11.29 7.20 6.98
C ILE A 142 -10.78 8.63 6.81
N LEU A 143 -11.68 9.61 6.76
CA LEU A 143 -11.30 11.02 6.59
C LEU A 143 -10.47 11.53 7.77
N ASP A 144 -10.83 11.16 9.01
CA ASP A 144 -10.05 11.51 10.21
C ASP A 144 -8.62 10.97 10.17
N VAL A 145 -8.45 9.74 9.67
CA VAL A 145 -7.13 9.11 9.50
C VAL A 145 -6.34 9.85 8.42
N LEU A 146 -6.93 10.06 7.25
CA LEU A 146 -6.26 10.70 6.12
C LEU A 146 -5.92 12.17 6.39
N SER A 147 -6.73 12.88 7.19
CA SER A 147 -6.44 14.26 7.60
C SER A 147 -5.39 14.38 8.71
N GLY A 148 -4.92 13.25 9.26
CA GLY A 148 -4.00 13.21 10.41
C GLY A 148 -4.66 13.60 11.73
N THR A 149 -5.99 13.72 11.78
CA THR A 149 -6.74 13.94 13.03
C THR A 149 -6.63 12.71 13.93
N ARG A 150 -6.53 11.53 13.30
CA ARG A 150 -6.43 10.23 13.95
C ARG A 150 -5.26 9.44 13.37
N ASP A 151 -4.59 8.67 14.23
CA ASP A 151 -3.56 7.72 13.82
C ASP A 151 -4.19 6.46 13.21
N GLU A 152 -3.70 5.98 12.06
CA GLU A 152 -4.18 4.74 11.42
C GLU A 152 -4.04 3.55 12.37
N LEU A 153 -2.93 3.45 13.12
CA LEU A 153 -2.70 2.35 14.05
C LEU A 153 -3.63 2.39 15.28
N SER A 154 -4.42 3.46 15.43
CA SER A 154 -5.44 3.58 16.47
C SER A 154 -6.82 3.05 16.06
N ILE A 155 -6.99 2.56 14.82
CA ILE A 155 -8.23 1.94 14.37
C ILE A 155 -8.44 0.65 15.17
N ARG A 156 -9.56 0.55 15.87
CA ARG A 156 -9.90 -0.67 16.61
C ARG A 156 -10.60 -1.65 15.71
N ASP A 157 -10.49 -2.93 16.03
CA ASP A 157 -11.16 -4.01 15.29
C ASP A 157 -12.68 -3.83 15.31
N GLU A 158 -13.30 -3.31 16.39
CA GLU A 158 -14.75 -3.07 16.43
C GLU A 158 -15.23 -2.08 15.37
N GLU A 159 -14.36 -1.15 14.95
CA GLU A 159 -14.68 -0.10 13.96
C GLU A 159 -14.58 -0.60 12.52
N ILE A 160 -13.86 -1.70 12.29
CA ILE A 160 -13.73 -2.34 10.98
C ILE A 160 -15.02 -3.12 10.69
N LEU A 161 -15.69 -2.79 9.60
CA LEU A 161 -16.91 -3.47 9.19
C LEU A 161 -16.60 -4.91 8.73
N THR A 162 -17.54 -5.83 8.88
CA THR A 162 -17.42 -7.14 8.24
C THR A 162 -17.98 -7.07 6.82
N TYR A 163 -17.46 -7.90 5.92
CA TYR A 163 -18.02 -8.08 4.58
C TYR A 163 -19.18 -9.08 4.57
N GLU A 164 -19.94 -9.20 5.67
CA GLU A 164 -21.06 -10.14 5.76
C GLU A 164 -22.37 -9.49 5.36
N GLU A 165 -22.55 -8.22 5.72
CA GLU A 165 -23.75 -7.47 5.43
C GLU A 165 -23.89 -7.16 3.92
N PRO A 166 -25.10 -7.23 3.35
CA PRO A 166 -25.33 -6.75 2.00
C PRO A 166 -25.13 -5.23 1.91
N GLY A 167 -24.69 -4.76 0.75
CA GLY A 167 -24.67 -3.33 0.42
C GLY A 167 -23.33 -2.80 -0.02
N GLU A 168 -23.14 -1.51 0.23
CA GLU A 168 -22.01 -0.75 -0.30
C GLU A 168 -20.94 -0.51 0.74
N TYR A 169 -19.71 -0.82 0.35
CA TYR A 169 -18.54 -0.65 1.19
C TYR A 169 -17.69 0.54 0.74
N THR A 170 -17.25 1.31 1.72
CA THR A 170 -16.19 2.31 1.57
C THR A 170 -14.94 1.76 2.23
N LEU A 171 -13.84 1.77 1.48
CA LEU A 171 -12.59 1.14 1.91
C LEU A 171 -11.50 2.19 2.12
N LEU A 172 -10.68 2.01 3.15
CA LEU A 172 -9.36 2.60 3.27
C LEU A 172 -8.33 1.58 2.77
N ALA A 173 -7.69 1.85 1.63
CA ALA A 173 -6.50 1.13 1.19
C ALA A 173 -5.33 1.54 2.09
N ASN A 174 -5.24 0.87 3.25
CA ASN A 174 -4.34 1.23 4.32
C ASN A 174 -2.89 0.83 4.00
N SER A 175 -2.70 -0.21 3.17
CA SER A 175 -1.35 -0.58 2.74
C SER A 175 -1.33 -1.24 1.36
N VAL A 176 -0.34 -0.87 0.55
CA VAL A 176 0.04 -1.55 -0.69
C VAL A 176 1.56 -1.65 -0.71
N VAL A 177 2.07 -2.86 -0.52
CA VAL A 177 3.51 -3.11 -0.36
C VAL A 177 3.95 -4.13 -1.36
N ILE A 178 4.97 -3.79 -2.14
CA ILE A 178 5.48 -4.65 -3.20
C ILE A 178 6.99 -4.75 -3.03
N ASN A 179 7.52 -5.98 -2.97
CA ASN A 179 8.96 -6.17 -3.00
C ASN A 179 9.54 -5.52 -4.28
N PRO A 180 10.58 -4.66 -4.19
CA PRO A 180 11.12 -3.95 -5.35
C PRO A 180 11.63 -4.86 -6.48
N GLU A 181 11.99 -6.10 -6.17
CA GLU A 181 12.43 -7.09 -7.16
C GLU A 181 11.26 -7.76 -7.90
N ARG A 182 10.02 -7.59 -7.42
CA ARG A 182 8.80 -8.23 -7.93
C ARG A 182 7.67 -7.23 -8.26
N PRO A 183 7.94 -6.13 -9.00
CA PRO A 183 6.94 -5.12 -9.30
C PRO A 183 5.75 -5.64 -10.13
N GLU A 184 5.90 -6.78 -10.80
CA GLU A 184 4.82 -7.42 -11.55
C GLU A 184 3.68 -7.92 -10.67
N LEU A 185 3.91 -8.14 -9.37
CA LEU A 185 2.90 -8.68 -8.46
C LEU A 185 1.77 -7.71 -8.16
N LEU A 186 2.00 -6.40 -8.29
CA LEU A 186 0.98 -5.36 -8.04
C LEU A 186 -0.27 -5.59 -8.90
N TYR A 187 -0.11 -5.75 -10.20
CA TYR A 187 -1.24 -5.94 -11.11
C TYR A 187 -1.91 -7.31 -10.95
N ALA A 188 -1.15 -8.33 -10.55
CA ALA A 188 -1.70 -9.65 -10.25
C ALA A 188 -2.61 -9.59 -9.00
N LEU A 189 -2.16 -8.92 -7.94
CA LEU A 189 -2.94 -8.69 -6.72
C LEU A 189 -4.17 -7.83 -7.00
N LEU A 190 -4.02 -6.69 -7.68
CA LEU A 190 -5.15 -5.83 -8.05
C LEU A 190 -6.20 -6.61 -8.86
N GLY A 191 -5.76 -7.41 -9.84
CA GLY A 191 -6.65 -8.26 -10.62
C GLY A 191 -7.45 -9.23 -9.75
N ARG A 192 -6.77 -9.93 -8.83
CA ARG A 192 -7.40 -10.91 -7.94
C ARG A 192 -8.37 -10.28 -6.94
N VAL A 193 -8.02 -9.10 -6.41
CA VAL A 193 -8.89 -8.32 -5.53
C VAL A 193 -10.15 -7.86 -6.27
N MET A 194 -10.01 -7.32 -7.48
CA MET A 194 -11.16 -6.87 -8.28
C MET A 194 -12.05 -8.03 -8.75
N GLU A 195 -11.46 -9.19 -9.06
CA GLU A 195 -12.19 -10.42 -9.36
C GLU A 195 -13.06 -10.84 -8.18
N HIS A 196 -12.49 -10.88 -6.96
CA HIS A 196 -13.28 -11.19 -5.76
C HIS A 196 -14.47 -10.24 -5.58
N TRP A 197 -14.28 -8.93 -5.73
CA TRP A 197 -15.39 -7.97 -5.63
C TRP A 197 -16.41 -8.10 -6.75
N THR A 198 -16.01 -8.59 -7.92
CA THR A 198 -16.95 -8.95 -8.99
C THR A 198 -17.79 -10.17 -8.59
N ASP A 199 -17.18 -11.14 -7.92
CA ASP A 199 -17.86 -12.35 -7.45
C ASP A 199 -18.87 -12.06 -6.33
N GLN A 200 -18.66 -11.03 -5.52
CA GLN A 200 -19.58 -10.62 -4.45
C GLN A 200 -20.79 -9.78 -4.92
N TYR A 201 -20.77 -9.28 -6.16
CA TYR A 201 -21.87 -8.45 -6.70
C TYR A 201 -23.09 -9.30 -7.09
N PRO A 202 -24.34 -8.82 -6.92
CA PRO A 202 -24.77 -7.51 -6.45
C PRO A 202 -24.90 -7.37 -4.94
N GLU A 203 -24.81 -8.48 -4.20
CA GLU A 203 -25.08 -8.51 -2.77
C GLU A 203 -24.15 -7.57 -2.02
N ARG A 204 -22.88 -7.49 -2.44
CA ARG A 204 -21.89 -6.59 -1.87
C ARG A 204 -21.10 -5.90 -2.97
N GLN A 205 -20.89 -4.60 -2.82
CA GLN A 205 -20.13 -3.82 -3.79
C GLN A 205 -19.23 -2.78 -3.12
N VAL A 206 -18.07 -2.54 -3.70
CA VAL A 206 -17.18 -1.45 -3.28
C VAL A 206 -17.59 -0.19 -4.02
N ALA A 207 -17.98 0.85 -3.29
CA ALA A 207 -18.34 2.13 -3.87
C ALA A 207 -17.12 3.05 -4.02
N ARG A 208 -16.30 3.15 -2.97
CA ARG A 208 -15.17 4.08 -2.91
C ARG A 208 -13.97 3.44 -2.22
N ILE A 209 -12.78 3.75 -2.73
CA ILE A 209 -11.50 3.37 -2.12
C ILE A 209 -10.70 4.64 -1.86
N PHE A 210 -10.38 4.88 -0.61
CA PHE A 210 -9.58 5.99 -0.13
C PHE A 210 -8.15 5.51 0.13
N ALA A 211 -7.15 6.35 -0.13
CA ALA A 211 -5.75 5.98 0.07
C ALA A 211 -4.87 7.19 0.38
N GLN A 212 -3.72 6.95 1.03
CA GLN A 212 -2.64 7.93 1.15
C GLN A 212 -1.36 7.42 0.46
N ALA A 213 -0.70 8.27 -0.31
CA ALA A 213 0.60 7.94 -0.90
C ALA A 213 1.73 8.20 0.12
N ALA A 214 2.37 7.12 0.59
CA ALA A 214 3.51 7.17 1.51
C ALA A 214 4.88 7.26 0.80
N SER A 215 4.93 7.04 -0.52
CA SER A 215 6.16 7.07 -1.32
C SER A 215 5.90 7.61 -2.73
N GLU A 216 6.97 7.99 -3.45
CA GLU A 216 6.89 8.39 -4.86
C GLU A 216 6.29 7.29 -5.75
N SER A 217 6.69 6.03 -5.51
CA SER A 217 6.10 4.88 -6.21
C SER A 217 4.61 4.72 -5.92
N GLY A 218 4.19 5.01 -4.69
CA GLY A 218 2.78 5.09 -4.30
C GLY A 218 2.04 6.19 -5.05
N ASP A 219 2.62 7.39 -5.14
CA ASP A 219 2.02 8.50 -5.88
C ASP A 219 1.86 8.19 -7.38
N ILE A 220 2.86 7.54 -7.99
CA ILE A 220 2.76 7.04 -9.37
C ILE A 220 1.61 6.03 -9.51
N LEU A 221 1.39 5.16 -8.52
CA LEU A 221 0.26 4.22 -8.54
C LEU A 221 -1.09 4.96 -8.46
N ILE A 222 -1.24 5.91 -7.54
CA ILE A 222 -2.42 6.77 -7.40
C ILE A 222 -2.75 7.45 -8.73
N GLN A 223 -1.76 8.08 -9.37
CA GLN A 223 -1.91 8.72 -10.67
C GLN A 223 -2.31 7.72 -11.75
N LYS A 224 -1.66 6.55 -11.80
CA LYS A 224 -2.00 5.49 -12.75
C LYS A 224 -3.41 4.95 -12.55
N LEU A 225 -3.93 4.99 -11.32
CA LEU A 225 -5.31 4.61 -10.97
C LEU A 225 -6.32 5.74 -11.23
N PHE A 226 -5.85 6.95 -11.58
CA PHE A 226 -6.65 8.17 -11.73
C PHE A 226 -7.51 8.46 -10.50
N MET A 227 -6.95 8.26 -9.31
CA MET A 227 -7.62 8.66 -8.08
C MET A 227 -7.66 10.19 -7.99
N ALA A 228 -8.78 10.73 -7.51
CA ALA A 228 -8.96 12.16 -7.33
C ALA A 228 -8.35 12.61 -6.00
N PRO A 229 -7.69 13.77 -5.92
CA PRO A 229 -7.20 14.31 -4.65
C PRO A 229 -8.37 14.64 -3.71
N LEU A 230 -8.15 14.45 -2.42
CA LEU A 230 -9.10 14.81 -1.37
C LEU A 230 -8.87 16.23 -0.89
N TYR A 231 -9.97 16.88 -0.50
CA TYR A 231 -9.97 18.23 0.04
C TYR A 231 -10.77 18.25 1.34
N ARG A 232 -10.34 19.08 2.27
CA ARG A 232 -11.08 19.45 3.48
C ARG A 232 -11.45 20.92 3.43
N THR A 233 -12.62 21.27 3.95
CA THR A 233 -13.00 22.67 4.15
C THR A 233 -12.50 23.14 5.50
N VAL A 234 -11.71 24.21 5.52
CA VAL A 234 -11.27 24.91 6.74
C VAL A 234 -11.59 26.40 6.52
N GLU A 235 -12.42 26.98 7.39
CA GLU A 235 -12.80 28.40 7.32
C GLU A 235 -13.29 28.84 5.93
N ASN A 236 -14.20 28.07 5.33
CA ASN A 236 -14.72 28.26 3.97
C ASN A 236 -13.69 28.15 2.84
N THR A 237 -12.46 27.71 3.13
CA THR A 237 -11.42 27.46 2.14
C THR A 237 -11.24 25.96 1.92
N MET A 238 -11.20 25.54 0.66
CA MET A 238 -10.91 24.16 0.27
C MET A 238 -9.41 23.92 0.25
N LEU A 239 -8.90 23.17 1.23
CA LEU A 239 -7.49 22.83 1.33
C LEU A 239 -7.29 21.35 0.96
N PRO A 240 -6.31 21.01 0.11
CA PRO A 240 -6.01 19.62 -0.20
C PRO A 240 -5.51 18.89 1.06
N ILE A 241 -5.98 17.66 1.25
CA ILE A 241 -5.41 16.77 2.27
C ILE A 241 -4.14 16.16 1.68
N HIS A 242 -3.02 16.37 2.37
CA HIS A 242 -1.69 16.01 1.86
C HIS A 242 -1.60 14.52 1.50
N ASN A 243 -1.26 14.25 0.23
CA ASN A 243 -1.11 12.91 -0.36
C ASN A 243 -2.33 11.99 -0.21
N ALA A 244 -3.53 12.52 0.02
CA ALA A 244 -4.73 11.72 0.22
C ALA A 244 -5.65 11.78 -1.00
N TYR A 245 -6.18 10.63 -1.40
CA TYR A 245 -6.89 10.44 -2.66
C TYR A 245 -8.08 9.51 -2.51
N VAL A 246 -9.03 9.60 -3.46
CA VAL A 246 -10.21 8.73 -3.56
C VAL A 246 -10.42 8.22 -4.97
N LEU A 247 -10.70 6.92 -5.08
CA LEU A 247 -11.19 6.26 -6.27
C LEU A 247 -12.69 6.00 -6.09
N ASP A 248 -13.52 6.71 -6.86
CA ASP A 248 -14.96 6.47 -6.92
C ASP A 248 -15.28 5.47 -8.04
N LEU A 249 -15.65 4.25 -7.67
CA LEU A 249 -15.93 3.16 -8.60
C LEU A 249 -17.27 3.31 -9.30
N ARG A 250 -18.11 4.28 -8.91
CA ARG A 250 -19.34 4.63 -9.63
C ARG A 250 -19.07 5.53 -10.83
N ARG A 251 -17.98 6.30 -10.80
CA ARG A 251 -17.55 7.13 -11.93
C ARG A 251 -16.89 6.26 -12.99
N ALA A 252 -17.05 6.62 -14.26
CA ALA A 252 -16.41 5.87 -15.35
C ALA A 252 -14.89 5.77 -15.13
N GLY A 253 -14.38 4.54 -15.05
CA GLY A 253 -12.96 4.28 -14.82
C GLY A 253 -12.10 4.78 -15.97
N ALA A 254 -11.00 5.46 -15.66
CA ALA A 254 -10.03 5.88 -16.68
C ALA A 254 -9.02 4.77 -17.02
N THR A 255 -8.74 3.87 -16.08
CA THR A 255 -7.76 2.80 -16.27
C THR A 255 -8.35 1.56 -16.91
N ARG A 256 -7.48 0.73 -17.51
CA ARG A 256 -7.90 -0.59 -17.99
C ARG A 256 -8.42 -1.48 -16.86
N VAL A 257 -7.75 -1.52 -15.71
CA VAL A 257 -8.14 -2.39 -14.59
C VAL A 257 -9.52 -2.02 -14.04
N ILE A 258 -9.79 -0.73 -13.82
CA ILE A 258 -11.09 -0.27 -13.30
C ILE A 258 -12.19 -0.42 -14.36
N ARG A 259 -11.90 -0.13 -15.63
CA ARG A 259 -12.88 -0.38 -16.71
C ARG A 259 -13.26 -1.85 -16.82
N SER A 260 -12.28 -2.75 -16.82
CA SER A 260 -12.55 -4.20 -16.88
C SER A 260 -13.36 -4.68 -15.68
N PHE A 261 -13.09 -4.16 -14.47
CA PHE A 261 -13.93 -4.40 -13.29
C PHE A 261 -15.37 -3.91 -13.49
N GLN A 262 -15.56 -2.66 -13.88
CA GLN A 262 -16.89 -2.07 -14.10
C GLN A 262 -17.67 -2.79 -15.21
N GLU A 263 -17.01 -3.21 -16.29
CA GLU A 263 -17.61 -4.02 -17.34
C GLU A 263 -18.03 -5.41 -16.84
N ALA A 264 -17.25 -6.02 -15.94
CA ALA A 264 -17.61 -7.30 -15.34
C ALA A 264 -18.84 -7.17 -14.43
N ILE A 265 -18.89 -6.13 -13.58
CA ILE A 265 -20.06 -5.80 -12.75
C ILE A 265 -21.31 -5.56 -13.61
N LYS A 266 -21.20 -4.74 -14.66
CA LYS A 266 -22.32 -4.47 -15.59
C LYS A 266 -22.85 -5.73 -16.26
N ARG A 267 -21.96 -6.61 -16.74
CA ARG A 267 -22.35 -7.90 -17.35
C ARG A 267 -23.08 -8.79 -16.35
N LYS A 268 -22.60 -8.87 -15.11
CA LYS A 268 -23.23 -9.65 -14.04
C LYS A 268 -24.62 -9.10 -13.68
N GLY A 269 -24.73 -7.77 -13.55
CA GLY A 269 -26.02 -7.09 -13.29
C GLY A 269 -27.04 -7.27 -14.41
N ALA A 270 -26.62 -7.22 -15.68
CA ALA A 270 -27.50 -7.46 -16.82
C ALA A 270 -28.04 -8.91 -16.85
N GLY A 271 -27.20 -9.90 -16.48
CA GLY A 271 -27.61 -11.30 -16.41
C GLY A 271 -28.72 -11.57 -15.37
N LEU A 272 -28.71 -10.82 -14.26
CA LEU A 272 -29.73 -10.94 -13.21
C LEU A 272 -31.10 -10.39 -13.63
N GLN A 273 -31.15 -9.40 -14.53
CA GLN A 273 -32.40 -8.83 -15.01
C GLN A 273 -33.14 -9.73 -16.03
N VAL A 274 -32.46 -10.74 -16.58
CA VAL A 274 -33.00 -11.58 -17.68
C VAL A 274 -33.55 -12.91 -17.19
N ALA A 275 -33.53 -13.21 -15.89
CA ALA A 275 -34.24 -14.37 -15.35
C ALA A 275 -35.73 -14.04 -15.17
N PRO A 276 -36.65 -14.47 -16.07
CA PRO A 276 -38.07 -14.30 -15.83
C PRO A 276 -38.45 -15.04 -14.55
N SER A 277 -39.09 -14.33 -13.63
CA SER A 277 -39.61 -14.85 -12.38
C SER A 277 -40.59 -16.00 -12.66
N VAL A 278 -40.09 -17.24 -12.66
CA VAL A 278 -40.92 -18.42 -12.47
C VAL A 278 -41.28 -18.44 -10.99
N VAL A 279 -42.32 -17.68 -10.64
CA VAL A 279 -42.95 -17.69 -9.33
C VAL A 279 -43.64 -19.05 -9.17
N SER A 280 -42.90 -20.06 -8.72
CA SER A 280 -43.48 -21.26 -8.13
C SER A 280 -43.48 -21.06 -6.63
N GLY A 281 -44.68 -20.98 -6.05
CA GLY A 281 -44.91 -20.66 -4.65
C GLY A 281 -44.12 -21.53 -3.68
N LEU A 282 -43.54 -20.87 -2.68
CA LEU A 282 -43.08 -21.48 -1.44
C LEU A 282 -43.55 -20.62 -0.26
N PRO A 283 -43.83 -21.25 0.89
CA PRO A 283 -44.65 -20.70 1.94
C PRO A 283 -43.90 -19.69 2.80
N SER A 284 -44.65 -18.72 3.29
CA SER A 284 -44.26 -17.70 4.26
C SER A 284 -43.72 -18.33 5.55
N PHE A 285 -42.42 -18.17 5.79
CA PHE A 285 -41.81 -18.41 7.10
C PHE A 285 -41.64 -17.06 7.82
N THR A 286 -42.45 -16.81 8.84
CA THR A 286 -42.25 -15.74 9.82
C THR A 286 -41.22 -16.21 10.85
N ALA A 287 -40.04 -15.59 10.88
CA ALA A 287 -39.08 -15.75 11.96
C ALA A 287 -39.38 -14.77 13.12
N PRO A 288 -39.18 -15.17 14.39
CA PRO A 288 -39.42 -14.33 15.54
C PRO A 288 -38.33 -13.24 15.70
N GLY A 289 -38.74 -12.06 16.16
CA GLY A 289 -37.90 -10.89 16.31
C GLY A 289 -36.76 -11.07 17.31
N VAL A 290 -35.56 -10.64 16.90
CA VAL A 290 -34.38 -10.50 17.76
C VAL A 290 -34.22 -9.02 18.07
N GLU A 291 -34.50 -8.64 19.32
CA GLU A 291 -34.14 -7.32 19.86
C GLU A 291 -32.62 -7.26 20.08
N VAL A 292 -31.93 -6.46 19.26
CA VAL A 292 -30.51 -6.17 19.44
C VAL A 292 -30.37 -5.02 20.42
N ALA A 293 -29.98 -5.33 21.66
CA ALA A 293 -29.64 -4.34 22.68
C ALA A 293 -28.32 -3.64 22.32
N SER A 294 -28.43 -2.39 21.85
CA SER A 294 -27.30 -1.48 21.60
C SER A 294 -26.68 -1.01 22.93
N SER A 295 -25.61 -1.69 23.38
CA SER A 295 -24.78 -1.22 24.49
C SER A 295 -23.87 -0.08 24.02
N ARG A 296 -24.27 1.16 24.32
CA ARG A 296 -23.41 2.35 24.16
C ARG A 296 -22.34 2.34 25.25
N VAL A 297 -21.16 1.85 24.93
CA VAL A 297 -19.96 2.04 25.77
C VAL A 297 -19.52 3.50 25.62
N ALA A 298 -19.57 4.26 26.72
CA ALA A 298 -19.11 5.65 26.73
C ALA A 298 -17.63 5.75 26.31
N PRO A 299 -17.24 6.76 25.52
CA PRO A 299 -15.85 6.95 25.12
C PRO A 299 -14.99 7.13 26.36
N ARG A 300 -14.02 6.22 26.57
CA ARG A 300 -12.98 6.38 27.59
C ARG A 300 -12.23 7.68 27.27
N GLN A 301 -12.39 8.68 28.14
CA GLN A 301 -11.53 9.86 28.14
C GLN A 301 -10.09 9.37 28.29
N LYS A 302 -9.30 9.53 27.23
CA LYS A 302 -7.87 9.19 27.23
C LYS A 302 -7.22 10.20 28.17
N THR A 303 -6.88 9.75 29.38
CA THR A 303 -6.15 10.56 30.36
C THR A 303 -4.90 11.08 29.67
N GLU A 304 -4.75 12.39 29.57
CA GLU A 304 -3.52 12.98 29.01
C GLU A 304 -2.34 12.44 29.82
N PRO A 305 -1.27 11.95 29.17
CA PRO A 305 -0.10 11.46 29.88
C PRO A 305 0.42 12.60 30.76
N ALA A 306 0.56 12.32 32.07
CA ALA A 306 1.13 13.28 33.00
C ALA A 306 2.48 13.76 32.47
N SER A 307 2.64 15.07 32.34
CA SER A 307 3.90 15.65 31.88
C SER A 307 5.03 15.24 32.83
N PRO A 308 6.22 14.87 32.32
CA PRO A 308 7.38 14.60 33.14
C PRO A 308 7.65 15.74 34.15
N PRO A 309 8.01 15.44 35.41
CA PRO A 309 8.01 16.42 36.51
C PRO A 309 9.04 17.55 36.40
N ASN A 310 9.90 17.57 35.37
CA ASN A 310 11.00 18.52 35.23
C ASN A 310 10.99 19.28 33.89
N LEU A 311 9.87 19.30 33.17
CA LEU A 311 9.78 20.11 31.96
C LEU A 311 9.48 21.57 32.30
N PRO A 312 10.13 22.54 31.63
CA PRO A 312 9.73 23.95 31.72
C PRO A 312 8.23 24.12 31.44
N GLU A 313 7.58 25.02 32.16
CA GLU A 313 6.16 25.32 31.97
C GLU A 313 5.88 25.70 30.51
N GLY A 314 4.81 25.12 29.94
CA GLY A 314 4.46 25.32 28.52
C GLY A 314 5.23 24.43 27.52
N SER A 315 6.10 23.53 27.99
CA SER A 315 6.74 22.55 27.10
C SER A 315 5.71 21.61 26.47
N LYS A 316 5.80 21.39 25.17
CA LYS A 316 4.90 20.49 24.42
C LYS A 316 5.67 19.29 23.88
N PRO A 317 5.08 18.07 23.92
CA PRO A 317 5.61 16.96 23.14
C PRO A 317 5.66 17.33 21.66
N VAL A 318 6.71 16.92 20.94
CA VAL A 318 6.91 17.24 19.51
C VAL A 318 5.71 16.83 18.66
N PHE A 319 5.00 15.73 18.98
CA PHE A 319 3.82 15.32 18.24
C PHE A 319 2.63 16.28 18.41
N VAL A 320 2.45 16.85 19.61
CA VAL A 320 1.40 17.84 19.89
C VAL A 320 1.73 19.11 19.11
N TYR A 321 2.98 19.56 19.19
CA TYR A 321 3.41 20.76 18.49
C TYR A 321 3.35 20.62 16.97
N ALA A 322 3.77 19.46 16.42
CA ALA A 322 3.65 19.16 15.00
C ALA A 322 2.21 19.29 14.48
N ARG A 323 1.24 18.78 15.25
CA ARG A 323 -0.18 18.90 14.93
C ARG A 323 -0.66 20.36 14.95
N GLU A 324 -0.21 21.14 15.93
CA GLU A 324 -0.54 22.57 16.06
C GLU A 324 -0.04 23.37 14.85
N VAL A 325 1.17 23.11 14.37
CA VAL A 325 1.73 23.77 13.19
C VAL A 325 1.35 23.10 11.86
N GLY A 326 0.47 22.10 11.87
CA GLY A 326 -0.01 21.45 10.64
C GLY A 326 1.05 20.66 9.86
N ILE A 327 2.11 20.19 10.53
CA ILE A 327 3.20 19.41 9.90
C ILE A 327 3.18 17.98 10.44
N ALA A 328 3.44 17.00 9.58
CA ALA A 328 3.60 15.62 10.02
C ALA A 328 4.74 15.50 11.04
N ARG A 329 4.48 14.86 12.20
CA ARG A 329 5.47 14.67 13.29
C ARG A 329 6.84 14.23 12.79
N ARG A 330 6.89 13.24 11.90
CA ARG A 330 8.14 12.71 11.32
C ARG A 330 8.94 13.81 10.62
N ARG A 331 8.27 14.62 9.81
CA ARG A 331 8.91 15.70 9.06
C ARG A 331 9.49 16.77 9.99
N LEU A 332 8.78 17.07 11.08
CA LEU A 332 9.29 17.98 12.11
C LEU A 332 10.53 17.40 12.80
N VAL A 333 10.51 16.11 13.15
CA VAL A 333 11.66 15.37 13.70
C VAL A 333 12.85 15.40 12.75
N ASP A 334 12.65 15.12 11.47
CA ASP A 334 13.71 15.16 10.45
C ASP A 334 14.32 16.57 10.32
N TYR A 335 13.50 17.62 10.43
CA TYR A 335 14.00 19.00 10.44
C TYR A 335 14.82 19.30 11.68
N MET A 336 14.35 18.88 12.86
CA MET A 336 15.08 19.10 14.10
C MET A 336 16.46 18.45 14.08
N GLU A 337 16.57 17.23 13.53
CA GLU A 337 17.85 16.53 13.40
C GLU A 337 18.75 17.16 12.33
N ARG A 338 18.20 17.42 11.14
CA ARG A 338 18.96 17.93 9.99
C ARG A 338 19.49 19.35 10.21
N TYR A 339 18.74 20.18 10.92
CA TYR A 339 19.05 21.59 11.16
C TYR A 339 19.48 21.86 12.60
N HIS A 340 19.71 20.81 13.39
CA HIS A 340 20.15 20.91 14.78
C HIS A 340 19.27 21.82 15.64
N LEU A 341 17.94 21.74 15.47
CA LEU A 341 16.99 22.49 16.30
C LEU A 341 16.96 21.87 17.70
N GLU A 342 17.20 22.71 18.71
CA GLU A 342 17.28 22.29 20.10
C GLU A 342 15.96 21.68 20.60
N HIS A 343 16.06 20.64 21.41
CA HIS A 343 14.92 19.98 22.02
C HIS A 343 15.34 19.21 23.27
N ILE A 344 14.37 18.91 24.13
CA ILE A 344 14.54 18.04 25.29
C ILE A 344 14.20 16.61 24.87
N ALA A 345 15.11 15.66 25.04
CA ALA A 345 14.88 14.24 24.81
C ALA A 345 14.83 13.50 26.16
N ILE A 346 13.69 12.87 26.46
CA ILE A 346 13.47 12.09 27.67
C ILE A 346 13.36 10.61 27.28
N PRO A 347 14.21 9.71 27.80
CA PRO A 347 14.13 8.28 27.50
C PRO A 347 12.73 7.71 27.77
N ASN A 348 12.21 6.92 26.84
CA ASN A 348 10.90 6.29 27.00
C ASN A 348 11.04 5.03 27.88
N PRO A 349 10.47 4.99 29.09
CA PRO A 349 10.61 3.83 29.97
C PRO A 349 9.93 2.57 29.42
N LYS A 350 9.02 2.71 28.45
CA LYS A 350 8.31 1.59 27.82
C LYS A 350 9.05 1.00 26.62
N ARG A 351 10.03 1.72 26.06
CA ARG A 351 10.69 1.36 24.81
C ARG A 351 12.17 1.71 24.90
N GLU A 352 12.99 0.70 25.19
CA GLU A 352 14.44 0.85 25.32
C GLU A 352 15.05 1.41 24.02
N GLY A 353 15.88 2.45 24.14
CA GLY A 353 16.49 3.14 23.01
C GLY A 353 15.62 4.22 22.35
N GLU A 354 14.33 4.33 22.70
CA GLU A 354 13.48 5.44 22.25
C GLU A 354 13.50 6.60 23.25
N SER A 355 13.36 7.84 22.75
CA SER A 355 13.18 9.03 23.58
C SER A 355 11.98 9.84 23.10
N GLU A 356 11.15 10.28 24.05
CA GLU A 356 10.11 11.28 23.80
C GLU A 356 10.75 12.66 23.73
N ARG A 357 10.42 13.42 22.68
CA ARG A 357 10.99 14.75 22.43
C ARG A 357 9.98 15.82 22.81
N TYR A 358 10.45 16.86 23.48
CA TYR A 358 9.68 18.01 23.91
C TYR A 358 10.35 19.29 23.43
N LEU A 359 9.53 20.31 23.17
CA LEU A 359 9.96 21.66 22.83
C LEU A 359 9.52 22.61 23.93
N THR A 360 10.46 23.34 24.53
CA THR A 360 10.15 24.47 25.41
C THR A 360 9.45 25.59 24.61
N PRO A 361 8.78 26.56 25.26
CA PRO A 361 8.18 27.70 24.55
C PRO A 361 9.18 28.43 23.62
N GLU A 362 10.40 28.68 24.09
CA GLU A 362 11.47 29.29 23.30
C GLU A 362 11.86 28.43 22.08
N GLN A 363 11.96 27.12 22.26
CA GLN A 363 12.22 26.19 21.16
C GLN A 363 11.04 26.11 20.18
N GLN A 364 9.80 26.21 20.66
CA GLN A 364 8.60 26.27 19.81
C GLN A 364 8.66 27.51 18.90
N GLU A 365 8.98 28.68 19.45
CA GLU A 365 9.14 29.93 18.68
C GLU A 365 10.26 29.81 17.65
N HIS A 366 11.42 29.27 18.02
CA HIS A 366 12.53 29.06 17.10
C HIS A 366 12.17 28.12 15.94
N VAL A 367 11.52 26.99 16.26
CA VAL A 367 11.01 26.06 15.24
C VAL A 367 9.97 26.75 14.34
N ARG A 368 9.07 27.57 14.90
CA ARG A 368 8.06 28.31 14.11
C ARG A 368 8.72 29.32 13.17
N ALA A 369 9.66 30.12 13.67
CA ALA A 369 10.42 31.08 12.87
C ALA A 369 11.16 30.40 11.72
N TRP A 370 11.84 29.28 12.02
CA TRP A 370 12.54 28.49 11.01
C TRP A 370 11.58 27.95 9.93
N LEU A 371 10.41 27.45 10.33
CA LEU A 371 9.39 26.96 9.41
C LEU A 371 8.87 28.07 8.48
N VAL A 372 8.68 29.28 8.99
CA VAL A 372 8.28 30.45 8.17
C VAL A 372 9.40 30.84 7.21
N GLU A 373 10.64 30.98 7.69
CA GLU A 373 11.81 31.34 6.88
C GLU A 373 12.03 30.37 5.70
N ASN A 374 11.72 29.09 5.91
CA ASN A 374 11.91 28.03 4.91
C ASN A 374 10.64 27.75 4.07
N GLY A 375 9.63 28.62 4.14
CA GLY A 375 8.38 28.52 3.39
C GLY A 375 7.59 27.25 3.68
N LYS A 376 7.70 26.72 4.91
CA LYS A 376 6.94 25.57 5.41
C LYS A 376 5.68 26.01 6.15
N LEU A 377 5.66 27.24 6.65
CA LEU A 377 4.51 27.95 7.18
C LEU A 377 4.37 29.30 6.48
N THR A 378 3.17 29.88 6.53
CA THR A 378 2.93 31.24 6.02
C THR A 378 3.17 32.26 7.12
N SER A 379 3.49 33.51 6.76
CA SER A 379 3.71 34.58 7.74
C SER A 379 2.45 34.93 8.55
N SER A 380 1.26 34.52 8.08
CA SER A 380 -0.01 34.64 8.81
C SER A 380 -0.18 33.61 9.94
N ASP A 381 0.73 32.64 10.05
CA ASP A 381 0.74 31.62 11.11
C ASP A 381 1.61 32.04 12.33
N LEU A 382 2.20 33.25 12.28
CA LEU A 382 2.84 33.95 13.41
C LEU A 382 1.80 34.80 14.14
#